data_AF-A0AAD0YV08-F1
#
_entry.id   AF-A0AAD0YV08-F1
#
_cell.length_a   1.000
_cell.length_b   1.000
_cell.length_c   1.000
_cell.angle_alpha   90.00
_cell.angle_beta   90.00
_cell.angle_gamma   90.00
#
_symmetry.space_group_name_H-M   'P 1'
#
loop_
_entity.id
_entity.type
_entity.pdbx_description
1 polymer ?
#
loop_
_entity_poly.entity_id
_entity_poly.type
_entity_poly.pdbx_seq_one_letter_code
_entity_poly.pdbx_strand_id
1 'polypeptide(L)'
;MSNKNILLLYAFISLVFLAEVVLSLNHYSFSGYYTDKIINWMWLAMTLLIILRFWRKKVVKAYFAVLIFSVLLSMLPMMIPFFALVNYFSTLDDYQQIQLDKIYRIERTRRNVLDKPKVYIYKNEGIVEKEIYKVPYLEIVEKVFQDHFTNDIAGEAQPIQKAKLVSVDKDSLGIEYEIMNKKNIFYHKDKKEESESEL
;
A
#
# COMPACT_ATOMS: atom_id res chain seq x y z
N MET A 1 -35.07 -4.12 -1.17
CA MET A 1 -34.28 -4.76 -0.08
C MET A 1 -34.80 -4.30 1.26
N SER A 2 -34.99 -5.20 2.23
CA SER A 2 -35.42 -4.83 3.59
C SER A 2 -34.34 -4.01 4.31
N ASN A 3 -34.74 -3.10 5.21
CA ASN A 3 -33.80 -2.32 6.03
C ASN A 3 -32.86 -3.23 6.84
N LYS A 4 -33.34 -4.39 7.31
CA LYS A 4 -32.51 -5.37 8.03
C LYS A 4 -31.39 -5.92 7.14
N ASN A 5 -31.70 -6.26 5.89
CA ASN A 5 -30.73 -6.81 4.94
C ASN A 5 -29.65 -5.79 4.58
N ILE A 6 -30.04 -4.51 4.45
CA ILE A 6 -29.09 -3.42 4.17
C ILE A 6 -28.13 -3.22 5.35
N LEU A 7 -28.65 -3.25 6.58
CA LEU A 7 -27.81 -3.15 7.78
C LEU A 7 -26.87 -4.36 7.92
N LEU A 8 -27.36 -5.57 7.63
CA LEU A 8 -26.55 -6.78 7.66
C LEU A 8 -25.44 -6.75 6.60
N LEU A 9 -25.76 -6.29 5.38
CA LEU A 9 -24.77 -6.10 4.32
C LEU A 9 -23.72 -5.05 4.72
N TYR A 10 -24.16 -3.93 5.30
CA TYR A 10 -23.24 -2.90 5.79
C TYR A 10 -22.32 -3.43 6.90
N ALA A 11 -22.86 -4.21 7.84
CA ALA A 11 -22.07 -4.84 8.89
C ALA A 11 -21.04 -5.82 8.31
N PHE A 12 -21.43 -6.62 7.31
CA PHE A 12 -20.51 -7.52 6.61
C PHE A 12 -19.38 -6.77 5.92
N ILE A 13 -19.69 -5.73 5.14
CA ILE A 13 -18.68 -4.92 4.44
C ILE A 13 -17.76 -4.20 5.44
N SER A 14 -18.30 -3.72 6.56
CA SER A 14 -17.51 -3.12 7.64
C SER A 14 -16.57 -4.14 8.30
N LEU A 15 -16.99 -5.40 8.44
CA LEU A 15 -16.13 -6.46 8.98
C LEU A 15 -14.99 -6.80 8.01
N VAL A 16 -15.27 -6.85 6.70
CA VAL A 16 -14.22 -7.06 5.67
C VAL A 16 -13.22 -5.90 5.69
N PHE A 17 -13.68 -4.65 5.74
CA PHE A 17 -12.81 -3.47 5.85
C PHE A 17 -11.97 -3.51 7.14
N LEU A 18 -12.55 -3.87 8.28
CA LEU A 18 -11.78 -4.01 9.52
C LEU A 18 -10.73 -5.13 9.44
N ALA A 19 -11.05 -6.25 8.79
CA ALA A 19 -10.07 -7.32 8.56
C ALA A 19 -8.91 -6.84 7.68
N GLU A 20 -9.19 -6.05 6.63
CA GLU A 20 -8.16 -5.43 5.79
C GLU A 20 -7.24 -4.51 6.60
N VAL A 21 -7.80 -3.63 7.44
CA VAL A 21 -7.01 -2.74 8.30
C VAL A 21 -6.10 -3.55 9.23
N VAL A 22 -6.60 -4.63 9.83
CA VAL A 22 -5.79 -5.53 10.68
C VAL A 22 -4.70 -6.23 9.87
N LEU A 23 -4.97 -6.69 8.65
CA LEU A 23 -3.96 -7.28 7.78
C LEU A 23 -2.86 -6.27 7.44
N SER A 24 -3.25 -5.05 7.07
CA SER A 24 -2.33 -3.95 6.70
C SER A 24 -1.36 -3.62 7.85
N LEU A 25 -1.86 -3.57 9.08
CA LEU A 25 -1.03 -3.38 10.29
C LEU A 25 -0.03 -4.51 10.54
N ASN A 26 -0.27 -5.70 10.01
CA ASN A 26 0.60 -6.87 10.15
C ASN A 26 1.44 -7.16 8.89
N HIS A 27 1.58 -6.19 7.98
CA HIS A 27 2.30 -6.34 6.71
C HIS A 27 1.69 -7.37 5.74
N TYR A 28 0.37 -7.58 5.84
CA TYR A 28 -0.41 -8.36 4.88
C TYR A 28 -1.40 -7.46 4.13
N SER A 29 -1.78 -7.87 2.93
CA SER A 29 -2.88 -7.31 2.16
C SER A 29 -3.74 -8.43 1.60
N PHE A 30 -4.96 -8.14 1.16
CA PHE A 30 -5.65 -9.12 0.32
C PHE A 30 -4.90 -9.28 -1.01
N SER A 31 -4.97 -10.46 -1.60
CA SER A 31 -4.31 -10.69 -2.89
C SER A 31 -4.97 -9.85 -3.99
N GLY A 32 -4.13 -9.30 -4.86
CA GLY A 32 -4.54 -8.36 -5.89
C GLY A 32 -4.33 -6.92 -5.48
N TYR A 33 -3.67 -6.17 -6.36
CA TYR A 33 -3.25 -4.79 -6.09
C TYR A 33 -4.40 -3.81 -5.79
N TYR A 34 -5.51 -3.91 -6.53
CA TYR A 34 -6.65 -3.01 -6.33
C TYR A 34 -7.64 -3.51 -5.26
N THR A 35 -7.45 -4.71 -4.71
CA THR A 35 -8.44 -5.37 -3.85
C THR A 35 -8.75 -4.52 -2.62
N ASP A 36 -7.70 -4.08 -1.91
CA ASP A 36 -7.81 -3.20 -0.75
C ASP A 36 -8.52 -1.89 -1.11
N LYS A 37 -8.15 -1.26 -2.23
CA LYS A 37 -8.79 -0.02 -2.70
C LYS A 37 -10.28 -0.22 -2.98
N ILE A 38 -10.66 -1.33 -3.60
CA ILE A 38 -12.06 -1.66 -3.88
C ILE A 38 -12.84 -1.83 -2.58
N ILE A 39 -12.30 -2.54 -1.59
CA ILE A 39 -12.94 -2.74 -0.28
C ILE A 39 -13.13 -1.37 0.42
N ASN A 40 -12.09 -0.53 0.42
CA ASN A 40 -12.11 0.81 1.01
C ASN A 40 -13.21 1.69 0.38
N TRP A 41 -13.25 1.79 -0.95
CA TRP A 41 -14.28 2.56 -1.66
C TRP A 41 -15.68 1.98 -1.50
N MET A 42 -15.81 0.65 -1.46
CA MET A 42 -17.09 -0.02 -1.25
C MET A 42 -17.63 0.25 0.15
N TRP A 43 -16.77 0.19 1.17
CA TRP A 43 -17.13 0.55 2.54
C TRP A 43 -17.56 2.01 2.62
N LEU A 44 -16.81 2.93 2.02
CA LEU A 44 -17.14 4.36 2.02
C LEU A 44 -18.48 4.64 1.34
N ALA A 45 -18.73 4.05 0.18
CA ALA A 45 -19.99 4.18 -0.54
C ALA A 45 -21.19 3.67 0.29
N MET A 46 -21.02 2.51 0.95
CA MET A 46 -22.05 1.96 1.83
C MET A 46 -22.28 2.81 3.08
N THR A 47 -21.22 3.37 3.66
CA THR A 47 -21.30 4.31 4.78
C THR A 47 -22.15 5.53 4.39
N LEU A 48 -21.90 6.14 3.23
CA LEU A 48 -22.70 7.26 2.72
C LEU A 48 -24.17 6.85 2.49
N LEU A 49 -24.42 5.67 1.90
CA LEU A 49 -25.78 5.15 1.70
C LEU A 49 -26.54 4.97 3.03
N ILE A 50 -25.88 4.45 4.06
CA ILE A 50 -26.49 4.30 5.40
C ILE A 50 -26.82 5.67 6.00
N ILE A 51 -25.92 6.64 5.89
CA ILE A 51 -26.12 7.99 6.40
C ILE A 51 -27.32 8.65 5.73
N LEU A 52 -27.39 8.62 4.39
CA LEU A 52 -28.50 9.23 3.64
C LEU A 52 -29.84 8.54 3.94
N ARG A 53 -29.85 7.20 3.95
CA ARG A 53 -31.09 6.43 4.16
C ARG A 53 -31.66 6.56 5.57
N PHE A 54 -30.79 6.63 6.59
CA PHE A 54 -31.19 6.65 7.99
C PHE A 54 -30.96 8.01 8.67
N TRP A 55 -30.82 9.09 7.90
CA TRP A 55 -30.53 10.46 8.38
C TRP A 55 -31.46 10.97 9.49
N ARG A 56 -32.72 10.51 9.51
CA ARG A 56 -33.69 10.89 10.55
C ARG A 56 -33.33 10.34 11.93
N LYS A 57 -32.47 9.32 12.04
CA LYS A 57 -32.08 8.69 13.31
C LYS A 57 -30.96 9.50 13.97
N LYS A 58 -31.13 9.83 15.25
CA LYS A 58 -30.13 10.57 16.05
C LYS A 58 -28.76 9.86 16.07
N VAL A 59 -28.75 8.53 16.21
CA VAL A 59 -27.52 7.71 16.21
C VAL A 59 -26.73 7.90 14.92
N VAL A 60 -27.40 7.96 13.77
CA VAL A 60 -26.75 8.12 12.46
C VAL A 60 -26.16 9.52 12.30
N LYS A 61 -26.84 10.54 12.81
CA LYS A 61 -26.30 11.91 12.85
C LYS A 61 -25.05 12.00 13.73
N ALA A 62 -25.06 11.37 14.90
CA ALA A 62 -23.90 11.30 15.78
C ALA A 62 -22.73 10.57 15.11
N TYR A 63 -22.99 9.42 14.48
CA TYR A 63 -22.00 8.69 13.70
C TYR A 63 -21.38 9.52 12.58
N PHE A 64 -22.20 10.23 11.81
CA PHE A 64 -21.72 11.13 10.76
C PHE A 64 -20.88 12.29 11.32
N ALA A 65 -21.30 12.89 12.43
CA ALA A 65 -20.53 13.93 13.10
C ALA A 65 -19.17 13.42 13.56
N VAL A 66 -19.09 12.20 14.10
CA VAL A 66 -17.82 11.55 14.45
C VAL A 66 -16.94 11.36 13.23
N LEU A 67 -17.48 10.85 12.10
CA LEU A 67 -16.70 10.69 10.87
C LEU A 67 -16.11 12.02 10.37
N ILE A 68 -16.92 13.08 10.31
CA ILE A 68 -16.43 14.41 9.91
C ILE A 68 -15.35 14.88 10.88
N PHE A 69 -15.62 14.78 12.19
CA PHE A 69 -14.69 15.25 13.20
C PHE A 69 -13.37 14.48 13.15
N SER A 70 -13.39 13.16 12.92
CA SER A 70 -12.17 12.36 12.72
C SER A 70 -11.35 12.85 11.52
N VAL A 71 -12.01 13.16 10.39
CA VAL A 71 -11.31 13.70 9.21
C VAL A 71 -10.73 15.08 9.51
N LEU A 72 -11.49 15.98 10.14
CA LEU A 72 -10.98 17.31 10.52
C LEU A 72 -9.83 17.23 11.52
N LEU A 73 -9.94 16.33 12.51
CA LEU A 73 -8.92 16.12 13.52
C LEU A 73 -7.64 15.54 12.91
N SER A 74 -7.77 14.68 11.88
CA SER A 74 -6.63 14.13 11.14
C SER A 74 -5.82 15.20 10.39
N MET A 75 -6.39 16.38 10.13
CA MET A 75 -5.69 17.50 9.50
C MET A 75 -4.80 18.28 10.47
N LEU A 76 -5.08 18.25 11.77
CA LEU A 76 -4.35 19.06 12.77
C LEU A 76 -2.86 18.70 12.90
N PRO A 77 -2.45 17.42 12.99
CA PRO A 77 -1.04 17.06 13.07
C PRO A 77 -0.38 17.15 11.68
N MET A 78 -0.12 18.39 11.25
CA MET A 78 0.55 18.74 9.98
C MET A 78 -0.07 18.07 8.74
N MET A 79 -1.36 17.72 8.78
CA MET A 79 -2.06 16.90 7.79
C MET A 79 -1.47 15.51 7.52
N ILE A 80 -0.49 15.03 8.30
CA ILE A 80 0.18 13.75 8.05
C ILE A 80 -0.82 12.58 8.11
N PRO A 81 -1.66 12.43 9.17
CA PRO A 81 -2.67 11.38 9.22
C PRO A 81 -3.77 11.55 8.16
N PHE A 82 -4.10 12.79 7.79
CA PHE A 82 -5.02 13.05 6.70
C PHE A 82 -4.49 12.49 5.38
N PHE A 83 -3.24 12.77 5.03
CA PHE A 83 -2.62 12.25 3.81
C PHE A 83 -2.39 10.73 3.89
N ALA A 84 -2.11 10.16 5.07
CA ALA A 84 -2.06 8.71 5.25
C ALA A 84 -3.43 8.06 4.93
N LEU A 85 -4.55 8.67 5.37
CA LEU A 85 -5.89 8.23 4.99
C LEU A 85 -6.13 8.35 3.47
N VAL A 86 -5.73 9.48 2.87
CA VAL A 86 -5.88 9.69 1.42
C VAL A 86 -5.09 8.64 0.62
N ASN A 87 -3.84 8.36 0.99
CA ASN A 87 -3.01 7.34 0.35
C ASN A 87 -3.57 5.93 0.59
N TYR A 88 -4.16 5.67 1.76
CA TYR A 88 -4.83 4.40 2.04
C TYR A 88 -6.01 4.13 1.09
N PHE A 89 -6.83 5.15 0.82
CA PHE A 89 -8.00 5.03 -0.06
C PHE A 89 -7.69 5.17 -1.56
N SER A 90 -6.56 5.76 -1.94
CA SER A 90 -6.23 6.05 -3.33
C SER A 90 -5.00 5.26 -3.80
N THR A 91 -4.68 5.37 -5.08
CA THR A 91 -3.40 4.92 -5.64
C THR A 91 -2.46 6.11 -5.84
N LEU A 92 -2.65 7.19 -5.07
CA LEU A 92 -1.70 8.29 -5.07
C LEU A 92 -0.36 7.77 -4.57
N ASP A 93 0.70 8.25 -5.21
CA ASP A 93 2.08 7.81 -4.93
C ASP A 93 2.38 6.32 -5.22
N ASP A 94 1.46 5.61 -5.88
CA ASP A 94 1.74 4.31 -6.49
C ASP A 94 2.28 4.52 -7.90
N TYR A 95 3.57 4.28 -8.07
CA TYR A 95 4.26 4.61 -9.30
C TYR A 95 4.25 3.47 -10.31
N GLN A 96 4.53 2.24 -9.86
CA GLN A 96 4.63 1.07 -10.73
C GLN A 96 4.32 -0.24 -10.01
N GLN A 97 3.79 -1.19 -10.74
CA GLN A 97 3.59 -2.57 -10.30
C GLN A 97 4.15 -3.50 -11.37
N ILE A 98 4.89 -4.51 -10.94
CA ILE A 98 5.46 -5.50 -11.85
C ILE A 98 5.27 -6.88 -11.24
N GLN A 99 4.56 -7.74 -11.95
CA GLN A 99 4.46 -9.14 -11.60
C GLN A 99 5.76 -9.84 -12.00
N LEU A 100 6.46 -10.45 -11.03
CA LEU A 100 7.70 -11.16 -11.32
C LEU A 100 7.44 -12.58 -11.80
N ASP A 101 6.51 -13.28 -11.14
CA ASP A 101 6.04 -14.62 -11.50
C ASP A 101 4.62 -14.87 -10.93
N LYS A 102 4.21 -16.13 -10.69
CA LYS A 102 2.89 -16.42 -10.09
C LYS A 102 2.82 -16.18 -8.57
N ILE A 103 3.96 -16.06 -7.90
CA ILE A 103 4.08 -16.04 -6.43
C ILE A 103 4.53 -14.66 -5.95
N TYR A 104 5.40 -13.97 -6.68
CA TYR A 104 6.05 -12.74 -6.29
C TYR A 104 5.64 -11.58 -7.19
N ARG A 105 5.40 -10.43 -6.55
CA ARG A 105 5.10 -9.15 -7.18
C ARG A 105 5.95 -8.07 -6.52
N ILE A 106 6.33 -7.08 -7.31
CA ILE A 106 6.94 -5.86 -6.79
C ILE A 106 6.06 -4.65 -7.04
N GLU A 107 6.16 -3.69 -6.14
CA GLU A 107 5.45 -2.44 -6.20
C GLU A 107 6.38 -1.30 -5.81
N ARG A 108 6.48 -0.30 -6.69
CA ARG A 108 7.17 0.95 -6.38
C ARG A 108 6.13 1.95 -5.92
N THR A 109 6.11 2.23 -4.63
CA THR A 109 5.16 3.15 -4.02
C THR A 109 5.81 3.96 -2.89
N ARG A 110 5.17 5.07 -2.55
CA ARG A 110 5.45 5.85 -1.34
C ARG A 110 4.21 5.82 -0.44
N ARG A 111 4.20 4.86 0.49
CA ARG A 111 3.08 4.68 1.44
C ARG A 111 2.97 5.83 2.46
N ASN A 112 4.11 6.28 3.01
CA ASN A 112 4.14 7.39 3.96
C ASN A 112 4.47 8.70 3.25
N VAL A 113 3.77 9.75 3.66
CA VAL A 113 3.84 11.11 3.10
C VAL A 113 5.22 11.75 3.29
N LEU A 114 6.02 11.24 4.23
CA LEU A 114 7.38 11.71 4.51
C LEU A 114 8.45 10.78 3.92
N ASP A 115 8.09 9.55 3.53
CA ASP A 115 9.06 8.57 3.03
C ASP A 115 9.52 8.93 1.62
N LYS A 116 10.68 8.43 1.22
CA LYS A 116 11.07 8.35 -0.20
C LYS A 116 10.39 7.15 -0.88
N PRO A 117 10.27 7.14 -2.22
CA PRO A 117 9.78 5.96 -2.95
C PRO A 117 10.57 4.69 -2.59
N LYS A 118 9.85 3.63 -2.27
CA LYS A 118 10.41 2.31 -1.91
C LYS A 118 9.86 1.26 -2.88
N VAL A 119 10.64 0.20 -3.07
CA VAL A 119 10.19 -1.03 -3.74
C VAL A 119 9.82 -2.03 -2.66
N TYR A 120 8.54 -2.41 -2.67
CA TYR A 120 7.96 -3.44 -1.82
C TYR A 120 7.87 -4.73 -2.62
N ILE A 121 8.24 -5.84 -1.97
CA ILE A 121 8.13 -7.18 -2.54
C ILE A 121 7.08 -7.93 -1.76
N TYR A 122 6.09 -8.44 -2.48
CA TYR A 122 5.01 -9.24 -1.93
C TYR A 122 5.14 -10.69 -2.37
N LYS A 123 4.84 -11.58 -1.45
CA LYS A 123 4.67 -13.01 -1.69
C LYS A 123 3.19 -13.35 -1.56
N ASN A 124 2.63 -13.93 -2.61
CA ASN A 124 1.27 -14.41 -2.66
C ASN A 124 1.15 -15.72 -1.88
N GLU A 125 0.28 -15.75 -0.87
CA GLU A 125 -0.04 -16.92 -0.04
C GLU A 125 -1.52 -17.32 -0.23
N GLY A 126 -2.08 -17.06 -1.42
CA GLY A 126 -3.41 -17.46 -1.84
C GLY A 126 -4.39 -16.27 -1.82
N ILE A 127 -5.13 -16.13 -0.73
CA ILE A 127 -6.13 -15.04 -0.57
C ILE A 127 -5.46 -13.77 -0.05
N VAL A 128 -4.27 -13.89 0.53
CA VAL A 128 -3.50 -12.78 1.10
C VAL A 128 -2.12 -12.71 0.47
N GLU A 129 -1.58 -11.50 0.42
CA GLU A 129 -0.20 -11.20 0.04
C GLU A 129 0.55 -10.71 1.27
N LYS A 130 1.76 -11.23 1.48
CA LYS A 130 2.65 -10.81 2.56
C LYS A 130 3.76 -9.95 2.00
N GLU A 131 3.97 -8.77 2.57
CA GLU A 131 5.17 -7.98 2.32
C GLU A 131 6.37 -8.68 2.97
N ILE A 132 7.35 -9.07 2.15
CA ILE A 132 8.54 -9.80 2.60
C ILE A 132 9.79 -8.91 2.63
N TYR A 133 9.92 -7.97 1.70
CA TYR A 133 11.06 -7.06 1.63
C TYR A 133 10.61 -5.65 1.27
N LYS A 134 11.31 -4.66 1.82
CA LYS A 134 11.20 -3.25 1.47
C LYS A 134 12.59 -2.64 1.30
N VAL A 135 12.84 -1.96 0.18
CA VAL A 135 14.13 -1.34 -0.11
C VAL A 135 13.89 0.04 -0.73
N PRO A 136 14.61 1.10 -0.32
CA PRO A 136 14.56 2.39 -1.00
C PRO A 136 14.84 2.23 -2.50
N TYR A 137 14.03 2.86 -3.35
CA TYR A 137 14.20 2.73 -4.80
C TYR A 137 15.56 3.26 -5.27
N LEU A 138 16.06 4.30 -4.59
CA LEU A 138 17.37 4.88 -4.87
C LEU A 138 18.52 3.87 -4.73
N GLU A 139 18.49 2.98 -3.73
CA GLU A 139 19.52 1.94 -3.56
C GLU A 139 19.56 0.97 -4.75
N ILE A 140 18.38 0.66 -5.32
CA ILE A 140 18.29 -0.20 -6.52
C ILE A 140 18.86 0.53 -7.73
N VAL A 141 18.52 1.81 -7.90
CA VAL A 141 19.03 2.66 -8.98
C VAL A 141 20.54 2.78 -8.91
N GLU A 142 21.10 3.14 -7.76
CA GLU A 142 22.56 3.24 -7.54
C GLU A 142 23.27 1.95 -7.92
N LYS A 143 22.71 0.79 -7.51
CA LYS A 143 23.28 -0.51 -7.86
C LYS A 143 23.18 -0.82 -9.36
N VAL A 144 22.11 -0.40 -10.05
CA VAL A 144 21.99 -0.59 -11.50
C VAL A 144 22.97 0.29 -12.27
N PHE A 145 23.27 1.50 -11.79
CA PHE A 145 24.13 2.45 -12.49
C PHE A 145 25.62 2.40 -12.14
N GLN A 146 26.02 1.71 -11.06
CA GLN A 146 27.42 1.44 -10.62
C GLN A 146 28.40 2.59 -10.93
N ASP A 147 28.45 3.59 -10.04
CA ASP A 147 29.39 4.74 -10.04
C ASP A 147 29.25 5.79 -11.17
N HIS A 148 28.32 5.61 -12.11
CA HIS A 148 27.96 6.66 -13.10
C HIS A 148 26.74 7.49 -12.71
N PHE A 149 26.33 7.45 -11.43
CA PHE A 149 25.23 8.25 -10.93
C PHE A 149 25.71 9.69 -10.71
N THR A 150 25.51 10.58 -11.69
CA THR A 150 25.60 12.01 -11.43
C THR A 150 24.37 12.43 -10.62
N ASN A 151 24.56 13.23 -9.58
CA ASN A 151 23.49 13.80 -8.74
C ASN A 151 22.42 14.59 -9.54
N ASP A 152 22.63 14.79 -10.85
CA ASP A 152 21.73 15.45 -11.78
C ASP A 152 20.68 14.52 -12.43
N ILE A 153 20.76 13.20 -12.22
CA ILE A 153 19.76 12.29 -12.77
C ILE A 153 18.58 12.22 -11.82
N ALA A 154 17.40 12.49 -12.37
CA ALA A 154 16.09 12.15 -11.85
C ALA A 154 15.94 10.61 -11.70
N GLY A 155 16.82 9.96 -10.92
CA GLY A 155 16.91 8.52 -10.75
C GLY A 155 15.67 7.96 -10.06
N GLU A 156 15.14 8.69 -9.07
CA GLU A 156 13.84 8.37 -8.45
C GLU A 156 12.67 8.48 -9.45
N ALA A 157 12.79 9.32 -10.49
CA ALA A 157 11.76 9.47 -11.51
C ALA A 157 11.84 8.41 -12.62
N GLN A 158 12.99 7.75 -12.81
CA GLN A 158 13.14 6.76 -13.88
C GLN A 158 12.27 5.54 -13.59
N PRO A 159 11.39 5.11 -14.51
CA PRO A 159 10.61 3.90 -14.34
C PRO A 159 11.49 2.64 -14.48
N ILE A 160 11.15 1.59 -13.73
CA ILE A 160 11.61 0.24 -13.98
C ILE A 160 10.97 -0.21 -15.30
N GLN A 161 11.80 -0.53 -16.30
CA GLN A 161 11.34 -0.96 -17.61
C GLN A 161 10.94 -2.43 -17.60
N LYS A 162 11.76 -3.26 -16.94
CA LYS A 162 11.49 -4.68 -16.70
C LYS A 162 12.08 -5.11 -15.36
N ALA A 163 11.44 -6.08 -14.73
CA ALA A 163 12.01 -6.80 -13.60
C ALA A 163 11.76 -8.29 -13.78
N LYS A 164 12.77 -9.12 -13.49
CA LYS A 164 12.66 -10.57 -13.60
C LYS A 164 13.25 -11.24 -12.36
N LEU A 165 12.54 -12.23 -11.85
CA LEU A 165 13.04 -13.09 -10.77
C LEU A 165 14.19 -13.96 -11.31
N VAL A 166 15.34 -13.92 -10.65
CA VAL A 166 16.54 -14.69 -11.03
C VAL A 166 16.85 -15.77 -10.01
N SER A 167 16.72 -15.49 -8.71
CA SER A 167 16.98 -16.48 -7.66
C SER A 167 16.02 -16.30 -6.47
N VAL A 168 15.71 -17.42 -5.83
CA VAL A 168 14.95 -17.47 -4.57
C VAL A 168 15.69 -18.41 -3.63
N ASP A 169 16.31 -17.85 -2.60
CA ASP A 169 16.93 -18.58 -1.51
C ASP A 169 16.12 -18.38 -0.23
N LYS A 170 16.42 -19.14 0.84
CA LYS A 170 15.71 -19.03 2.12
C LYS A 170 15.76 -17.62 2.73
N ASP A 171 16.88 -16.92 2.53
CA ASP A 171 17.16 -15.63 3.17
C ASP A 171 17.37 -14.49 2.16
N SER A 172 17.22 -14.77 0.86
CA SER A 172 17.42 -13.74 -0.16
C SER A 172 16.61 -13.98 -1.43
N LEU A 173 16.24 -12.88 -2.08
CA LEU A 173 15.51 -12.90 -3.34
C LEU A 173 16.24 -12.02 -4.36
N GLY A 174 16.73 -12.65 -5.44
CA GLY A 174 17.47 -11.99 -6.51
C GLY A 174 16.54 -11.56 -7.64
N ILE A 175 16.46 -10.25 -7.87
CA ILE A 175 15.69 -9.65 -8.96
C ILE A 175 16.63 -8.92 -9.91
N GLU A 176 16.56 -9.24 -11.20
CA GLU A 176 17.18 -8.44 -12.25
C GLU A 176 16.27 -7.25 -12.56
N TYR A 177 16.80 -6.04 -12.39
CA TYR A 177 16.13 -4.79 -12.74
C TYR A 177 16.72 -4.24 -14.03
N GLU A 178 15.84 -3.81 -14.95
CA GLU A 178 16.19 -3.07 -16.16
C GLU A 178 15.71 -1.62 -16.03
N ILE A 179 16.65 -0.67 -15.94
CA ILE A 179 16.38 0.77 -15.81
C ILE A 179 17.26 1.51 -16.82
N MET A 180 16.66 2.34 -17.68
CA MET A 180 17.33 2.99 -18.81
C MET A 180 18.19 2.03 -19.65
N ASN A 181 17.66 0.85 -19.99
CA ASN A 181 18.36 -0.23 -20.73
C ASN A 181 19.62 -0.79 -20.04
N LYS A 182 19.92 -0.41 -18.79
CA LYS A 182 20.96 -1.05 -17.97
C LYS A 182 20.33 -2.12 -17.10
N LYS A 183 21.00 -3.26 -16.98
CA LYS A 183 20.54 -4.42 -16.22
C LYS A 183 21.48 -4.70 -15.07
N ASN A 184 20.93 -4.97 -13.89
CA ASN A 184 21.70 -5.46 -12.76
C ASN A 184 20.84 -6.30 -11.83
N ILE A 185 21.46 -7.23 -11.12
CA ILE A 185 20.80 -8.10 -10.16
C ILE A 185 20.92 -7.47 -8.77
N PHE A 186 19.77 -7.13 -8.19
CA PHE A 186 19.68 -6.73 -6.80
C PHE A 186 19.22 -7.93 -5.96
N TYR A 187 19.94 -8.18 -4.87
CA TYR A 187 19.59 -9.24 -3.92
C TYR A 187 18.95 -8.61 -2.70
N HIS A 188 17.65 -8.84 -2.54
CA HIS A 188 16.89 -8.42 -1.37
C HIS A 188 17.13 -9.42 -0.26
N LYS A 189 17.50 -8.95 0.94
CA LYS A 189 17.79 -9.77 2.11
C LYS A 189 17.00 -9.25 3.30
N ASP A 190 16.71 -10.12 4.26
CA ASP A 190 16.10 -9.72 5.51
C ASP A 190 17.08 -8.81 6.28
N LYS A 191 16.81 -7.50 6.29
CA LYS A 191 17.43 -6.59 7.25
C LYS A 191 16.82 -6.89 8.62
N LYS A 192 17.40 -7.85 9.34
CA LYS A 192 16.99 -8.18 10.72
C LYS A 192 17.41 -7.14 11.78
N GLU A 193 17.94 -5.97 11.41
CA GLU A 193 18.64 -5.07 12.38
C GLU A 193 18.44 -3.54 12.21
N GLU A 194 17.39 -3.03 11.55
CA GLU A 194 17.17 -1.56 11.45
C GLU A 194 15.78 -1.09 11.93
N SER A 195 15.14 -1.81 12.84
CA SER A 195 13.83 -1.42 13.41
C SER A 195 13.88 -0.88 14.85
N GLU A 196 15.02 -0.38 15.32
CA GLU A 196 15.14 0.23 16.66
C GLU A 196 15.51 1.73 16.65
N SER A 197 15.64 2.38 15.49
CA SER A 197 16.10 3.78 15.44
C SER A 197 15.13 4.80 14.86
N GLU A 198 13.84 4.50 14.78
CA GLU A 198 12.80 5.50 14.42
C GLU A 198 11.59 5.37 15.35
N LEU A 199 11.82 5.73 16.62
CA LEU A 199 10.79 6.17 17.57
C LEU A 199 10.98 7.67 17.83
#